data_AF-A0A1R3TP16-F1
#
_entry.id   AF-A0A1R3TP16-F1
#
_cell.length_a   1.000
_cell.length_b   1.000
_cell.length_c   1.000
_cell.angle_alpha   90.00
_cell.angle_beta   90.00
_cell.angle_gamma   90.00
#
_symmetry.space_group_name_H-M   'P 1'
#
loop_
_entity.id
_entity.type
_entity.pdbx_description
1 polymer ?
#
loop_
_entity_poly.entity_id
_entity_poly.type
_entity_poly.pdbx_seq_one_letter_code
_entity_poly.pdbx_strand_id
1 'polypeptide(L)'
;MAGIPSKETTSSVTPSAPVPQASVGQTQARLRPEPAQKVLAWGGPVPEEPKAFAAVDQQAAPRRAVPQIDTSMSPQAGVGLPDEKSVQMAMAAAPAINAGPAVRSRIFRSNFSDAKPINFGRVTPRHFPVHGVDVSRWQGNIDWERLRSRGANFAFIKATDGGDHLDPMFKTNWNRAKAAGVRRGAYHFFYWCRPASHQADWFIRNVPRDPDALPPVIDVEYNGESSCKMRLPRAKVLEKMQVFMDMLERHYGQRPIIYTAPDFYKDHLSGEFLNYPFWLRAVAQHPSKVYPDRKWLFWQYSGSGLSHGVEGKIDLNVFSGSEESWSRWTSRRGNG
;
A
#
# COMPACT_ATOMS: atom_id res chain seq x y z
N MET A 1 -15.82 -20.81 -10.95
CA MET A 1 -16.22 -21.00 -9.53
C MET A 1 -15.73 -19.79 -8.76
N ALA A 2 -16.60 -19.10 -8.02
CA ALA A 2 -16.16 -18.02 -7.14
C ALA A 2 -15.40 -18.65 -5.96
N GLY A 3 -14.14 -18.25 -5.75
CA GLY A 3 -13.34 -18.69 -4.61
C GLY A 3 -14.02 -18.30 -3.30
N ILE A 4 -13.82 -19.10 -2.25
CA ILE A 4 -14.29 -18.78 -0.90
C ILE A 4 -13.67 -17.43 -0.50
N PRO A 5 -14.43 -16.47 0.05
CA PRO A 5 -13.87 -15.21 0.53
C PRO A 5 -12.79 -15.46 1.59
N SER A 6 -11.62 -14.81 1.43
CA SER A 6 -10.56 -14.85 2.44
C SER A 6 -11.10 -14.38 3.78
N LYS A 7 -10.74 -15.07 4.87
CA LYS A 7 -11.11 -14.71 6.25
C LYS A 7 -10.26 -13.59 6.84
N GLU A 8 -9.24 -13.12 6.11
CA GLU A 8 -8.21 -12.23 6.65
C GLU A 8 -8.68 -10.79 6.81
N THR A 9 -8.27 -10.17 7.92
CA THR A 9 -8.32 -8.72 8.14
C THR A 9 -6.96 -8.12 7.77
N THR A 10 -6.93 -6.88 7.30
CA THR A 10 -5.67 -6.10 7.28
C THR A 10 -5.34 -5.70 8.72
N SER A 11 -4.11 -5.26 9.02
CA SER A 11 -3.82 -4.71 10.36
C SER A 11 -4.68 -3.48 10.71
N SER A 12 -5.40 -2.96 9.73
CA SER A 12 -6.31 -1.82 9.77
C SER A 12 -7.73 -2.21 10.22
N VAL A 13 -8.11 -3.50 10.16
CA VAL A 13 -9.45 -3.97 10.54
C VAL A 13 -9.42 -5.06 11.60
N THR A 14 -8.81 -4.81 12.76
CA THR A 14 -8.96 -5.69 13.93
C THR A 14 -10.12 -5.24 14.82
N PRO A 15 -11.16 -6.08 15.05
CA PRO A 15 -12.04 -5.92 16.20
C PRO A 15 -11.20 -6.13 17.47
N SER A 16 -11.25 -5.21 18.42
CA SER A 16 -10.68 -5.49 19.75
C SER A 16 -11.48 -6.63 20.40
N ALA A 17 -10.79 -7.63 20.96
CA ALA A 17 -11.42 -8.71 21.71
C ALA A 17 -12.40 -8.18 22.77
N PRO A 18 -13.51 -8.89 23.08
CA PRO A 18 -14.43 -8.48 24.13
C PRO A 18 -13.70 -8.38 25.47
N VAL A 19 -13.82 -7.23 26.13
CA VAL A 19 -13.45 -7.10 27.55
C VAL A 19 -14.43 -7.97 28.34
N PRO A 20 -13.96 -8.90 29.19
CA PRO A 20 -14.85 -9.63 30.09
C PRO A 20 -15.63 -8.62 30.94
N GLN A 21 -16.96 -8.71 30.93
CA GLN A 21 -17.79 -7.92 31.83
C GLN A 21 -17.50 -8.38 33.26
N ALA A 22 -16.81 -7.54 34.03
CA ALA A 22 -16.75 -7.69 35.48
C ALA A 22 -18.15 -7.40 36.04
N SER A 23 -18.77 -8.40 36.64
CA SER A 23 -20.03 -8.25 37.36
C SER A 23 -19.80 -7.36 38.58
N VAL A 24 -20.59 -6.29 38.71
CA VAL A 24 -20.63 -5.44 39.91
C VAL A 24 -21.37 -6.21 41.01
N GLY A 25 -20.60 -6.91 41.85
CA GLY A 25 -21.09 -7.55 43.07
C GLY A 25 -21.03 -6.57 44.25
N GLN A 26 -22.11 -6.52 45.03
CA GLN A 26 -22.32 -5.65 46.18
C GLN A 26 -21.25 -5.85 47.28
N THR A 27 -20.89 -4.73 47.91
CA THR A 27 -19.94 -4.60 49.01
C THR A 27 -20.40 -5.36 50.27
N GLN A 28 -19.55 -6.26 50.78
CA GLN A 28 -19.49 -6.57 52.21
C GLN A 28 -18.04 -6.58 52.67
N ALA A 29 -17.78 -5.79 53.71
CA ALA A 29 -16.49 -5.63 54.35
C ALA A 29 -16.11 -6.87 55.16
N ARG A 30 -14.88 -7.39 54.98
CA ARG A 30 -14.19 -8.15 56.02
C ARG A 30 -12.67 -8.01 55.90
N LEU A 31 -12.04 -8.00 57.06
CA LEU A 31 -10.67 -7.60 57.37
C LEU A 31 -9.58 -8.55 56.82
N ARG A 32 -8.38 -7.99 56.62
CA ARG A 32 -7.11 -8.60 56.15
C ARG A 32 -6.64 -9.81 57.00
N PRO A 33 -5.75 -10.66 56.46
CA PRO A 33 -4.30 -10.45 56.62
C PRO A 33 -3.48 -10.59 55.32
N GLU A 34 -2.28 -10.00 55.28
CA GLU A 34 -1.31 -10.14 54.18
C GLU A 34 -0.72 -11.56 54.08
N PRO A 35 -0.13 -11.92 52.92
CA PRO A 35 1.34 -12.08 52.96
C PRO A 35 2.12 -11.74 51.67
N ALA A 36 3.37 -11.34 51.92
CA ALA A 36 4.63 -11.71 51.25
C ALA A 36 4.88 -11.37 49.76
N GLN A 37 5.90 -10.53 49.56
CA GLN A 37 6.70 -10.41 48.34
C GLN A 37 7.19 -11.78 47.84
N LYS A 38 7.01 -12.04 46.54
CA LYS A 38 7.81 -13.03 45.80
C LYS A 38 8.32 -12.43 44.50
N VAL A 39 9.63 -12.22 44.50
CA VAL A 39 10.50 -12.14 43.32
C VAL A 39 10.38 -13.47 42.55
N LEU A 40 10.20 -13.40 41.23
CA LEU A 40 10.36 -14.55 40.34
C LEU A 40 11.41 -14.20 39.28
N ALA A 41 12.66 -14.50 39.66
CA ALA A 41 13.75 -14.82 38.76
C ALA A 41 13.82 -16.34 38.68
N TRP A 42 13.74 -16.93 37.50
CA TRP A 42 14.21 -18.29 37.13
C TRP A 42 14.27 -18.35 35.59
N GLY A 43 15.30 -18.85 34.91
CA GLY A 43 16.47 -19.60 35.36
C GLY A 43 16.56 -20.97 34.67
N GLY A 44 17.08 -20.99 33.43
CA GLY A 44 17.73 -22.15 32.79
C GLY A 44 17.00 -22.82 31.60
N PRO A 45 17.69 -23.63 30.77
CA PRO A 45 19.13 -23.75 30.54
C PRO A 45 19.55 -23.38 29.10
N VAL A 46 20.84 -23.04 28.97
CA VAL A 46 21.59 -22.76 27.73
C VAL A 46 22.13 -24.08 27.16
N PRO A 47 22.09 -24.31 25.84
CA PRO A 47 22.97 -25.27 25.19
C PRO A 47 24.25 -24.59 24.67
N GLU A 48 25.37 -25.26 24.92
CA GLU A 48 26.74 -24.90 24.60
C GLU A 48 27.05 -24.85 23.09
N GLU A 49 27.97 -23.96 22.71
CA GLU A 49 28.82 -24.03 21.50
C GLU A 49 30.29 -24.14 21.96
N PRO A 50 31.29 -24.27 21.07
CA PRO A 50 31.49 -25.31 20.04
C PRO A 50 32.92 -25.91 20.17
N LYS A 51 33.22 -27.02 19.48
CA LYS A 51 34.61 -27.45 19.24
C LYS A 51 34.86 -27.78 17.76
N ALA A 52 35.59 -26.84 17.14
CA ALA A 52 36.69 -26.97 16.19
C ALA A 52 36.79 -28.19 15.25
N PHE A 53 37.00 -27.92 13.96
CA PHE A 53 38.13 -28.35 13.12
C PHE A 53 38.10 -27.46 11.84
N ALA A 54 39.05 -26.53 11.68
CA ALA A 54 40.34 -26.64 10.99
C ALA A 54 40.27 -26.30 9.48
N ALA A 55 41.07 -25.31 9.10
CA ALA A 55 41.32 -24.85 7.74
C ALA A 55 42.34 -25.76 7.03
N VAL A 56 42.22 -25.91 5.71
CA VAL A 56 43.34 -26.18 4.79
C VAL A 56 43.12 -25.45 3.45
N ASP A 57 44.24 -24.98 2.93
CA ASP A 57 44.54 -24.06 1.84
C ASP A 57 44.07 -24.36 0.41
N GLN A 58 43.97 -23.24 -0.32
CA GLN A 58 44.40 -22.94 -1.70
C GLN A 58 44.87 -24.08 -2.62
N GLN A 59 44.39 -24.07 -3.89
CA GLN A 59 45.28 -23.97 -5.05
C GLN A 59 44.54 -23.68 -6.38
N ALA A 60 45.34 -23.16 -7.31
CA ALA A 60 45.05 -22.41 -8.54
C ALA A 60 44.34 -23.14 -9.70
N ALA A 61 43.91 -22.31 -10.65
CA ALA A 61 43.31 -22.59 -11.96
C ALA A 61 44.18 -23.46 -12.91
N PRO A 62 43.62 -23.85 -14.08
CA PRO A 62 44.08 -23.17 -15.29
C PRO A 62 43.00 -22.80 -16.31
N ARG A 63 43.36 -21.81 -17.14
CA ARG A 63 42.63 -21.28 -18.30
C ARG A 63 42.64 -22.27 -19.50
N ARG A 64 41.57 -22.28 -20.29
CA ARG A 64 41.53 -22.67 -21.73
C ARG A 64 40.46 -21.79 -22.40
N ALA A 65 40.82 -20.85 -23.26
CA ALA A 65 41.20 -20.96 -24.68
C ALA A 65 39.99 -20.62 -25.59
N VAL A 66 40.05 -19.43 -26.18
CA VAL A 66 39.13 -18.88 -27.19
C VAL A 66 39.63 -19.30 -28.57
N PRO A 67 38.79 -19.69 -29.54
CA PRO A 67 39.21 -19.77 -30.92
C PRO A 67 39.00 -18.43 -31.64
N GLN A 68 40.08 -17.92 -32.22
CA GLN A 68 40.05 -16.94 -33.30
C GLN A 68 39.67 -17.63 -34.62
N ILE A 69 38.94 -16.92 -35.47
CA ILE A 69 38.96 -17.12 -36.92
C ILE A 69 39.26 -15.75 -37.52
N ASP A 70 40.32 -15.70 -38.31
CA ASP A 70 40.80 -14.53 -39.05
C ASP A 70 40.82 -14.86 -40.55
N THR A 71 40.94 -13.79 -41.34
CA THR A 71 41.16 -13.67 -42.78
C THR A 71 39.96 -13.80 -43.71
N SER A 72 39.83 -13.04 -44.79
CA SER A 72 40.26 -11.70 -45.24
C SER A 72 39.68 -11.55 -46.66
N MET A 73 39.38 -10.33 -47.11
CA MET A 73 39.62 -9.80 -48.48
C MET A 73 38.83 -8.49 -48.68
N SER A 74 39.60 -7.41 -48.88
CA SER A 74 39.21 -6.07 -49.35
C SER A 74 39.28 -6.02 -50.90
N PRO A 75 39.17 -4.84 -51.58
CA PRO A 75 38.20 -3.72 -51.48
C PRO A 75 37.66 -3.30 -52.87
N GLN A 76 36.60 -2.48 -52.95
CA GLN A 76 36.51 -1.42 -53.98
C GLN A 76 35.76 -0.17 -53.46
N ALA A 77 36.29 0.99 -53.90
CA ALA A 77 35.91 2.41 -53.79
C ALA A 77 34.45 2.74 -53.40
N GLY A 78 34.11 3.76 -52.62
CA GLY A 78 34.77 5.04 -52.36
C GLY A 78 34.02 6.16 -53.10
N VAL A 79 33.00 6.79 -52.49
CA VAL A 79 32.49 8.15 -52.84
C VAL A 79 31.73 8.75 -51.64
N GLY A 80 32.20 9.93 -51.17
CA GLY A 80 31.38 11.08 -50.78
C GLY A 80 30.54 11.03 -49.50
N LEU A 81 31.01 11.71 -48.46
CA LEU A 81 30.17 12.29 -47.40
C LEU A 81 29.33 13.45 -47.97
N PRO A 82 28.08 13.62 -47.53
CA PRO A 82 27.58 14.97 -47.32
C PRO A 82 26.99 15.15 -45.91
N ASP A 83 27.44 16.24 -45.30
CA ASP A 83 26.83 17.14 -44.30
C ASP A 83 25.62 16.68 -43.48
N GLU A 84 25.80 16.79 -42.16
CA GLU A 84 24.72 16.84 -41.17
C GLU A 84 23.73 17.95 -41.51
N LYS A 85 22.52 17.57 -41.94
CA LYS A 85 21.35 18.45 -41.89
C LYS A 85 20.54 18.13 -40.64
N SER A 86 20.46 19.13 -39.78
CA SER A 86 19.58 19.22 -38.63
C SER A 86 18.13 19.00 -39.09
N VAL A 87 17.51 17.90 -38.69
CA VAL A 87 16.07 17.71 -38.89
C VAL A 87 15.35 18.46 -37.77
N GLN A 88 15.06 19.74 -38.00
CA GLN A 88 14.01 20.43 -37.25
C GLN A 88 12.68 19.78 -37.62
N MET A 89 12.12 18.97 -36.70
CA MET A 89 10.71 18.61 -36.75
C MET A 89 9.89 19.89 -36.58
N ALA A 90 9.29 20.37 -37.66
CA ALA A 90 8.24 21.36 -37.61
C ALA A 90 7.09 20.78 -36.76
N MET A 91 6.83 21.41 -35.60
CA MET A 91 5.61 21.16 -34.86
C MET A 91 4.43 21.67 -35.70
N ALA A 92 3.68 20.75 -36.28
CA ALA A 92 2.32 21.06 -36.71
C ALA A 92 1.54 21.47 -35.45
N ALA A 93 1.03 22.70 -35.43
CA ALA A 93 0.14 23.17 -34.37
C ALA A 93 -1.08 22.24 -34.33
N ALA A 94 -1.25 21.52 -33.23
CA ALA A 94 -2.44 20.72 -32.98
C ALA A 94 -3.67 21.64 -33.01
N PRO A 95 -4.83 21.17 -33.55
CA PRO A 95 -6.03 21.97 -33.53
C PRO A 95 -6.38 22.28 -32.07
N ALA A 96 -6.81 23.52 -31.81
CA ALA A 96 -7.30 23.92 -30.51
C ALA A 96 -8.55 23.11 -30.17
N ILE A 97 -8.36 21.96 -29.53
CA ILE A 97 -9.42 21.26 -28.82
C ILE A 97 -9.83 22.16 -27.67
N ASN A 98 -11.05 22.70 -27.77
CA ASN A 98 -11.72 23.35 -26.65
C ASN A 98 -11.82 22.32 -25.51
N ALA A 99 -10.82 22.32 -24.64
CA ALA A 99 -10.90 21.66 -23.35
C ALA A 99 -11.94 22.44 -22.54
N GLY A 100 -13.19 21.96 -22.57
CA GLY A 100 -14.19 22.38 -21.60
C GLY A 100 -13.59 22.28 -20.19
N PRO A 101 -13.97 23.16 -19.25
CA PRO A 101 -13.35 23.20 -17.94
C PRO A 101 -13.49 21.82 -17.27
N ALA A 102 -12.36 21.20 -16.93
CA ALA A 102 -12.35 19.98 -16.13
C ALA A 102 -13.19 20.22 -14.88
N VAL A 103 -14.30 19.48 -14.74
CA VAL A 103 -15.20 19.62 -13.58
C VAL A 103 -14.40 19.29 -12.33
N ARG A 104 -14.04 20.32 -11.56
CA ARG A 104 -13.37 20.14 -10.27
C ARG A 104 -14.31 19.36 -9.37
N SER A 105 -13.91 18.15 -8.95
CA SER A 105 -14.67 17.41 -7.96
C SER A 105 -14.68 18.20 -6.65
N ARG A 106 -15.84 18.66 -6.21
CA ARG A 106 -16.02 19.41 -4.96
C ARG A 106 -15.38 18.67 -3.79
N ILE A 107 -14.56 19.32 -2.97
CA ILE A 107 -14.07 18.74 -1.72
C ILE A 107 -15.07 19.04 -0.59
N PHE A 108 -15.46 18.00 0.13
CA PHE A 108 -16.29 18.10 1.33
C PHE A 108 -15.37 18.03 2.54
N ARG A 109 -15.55 18.98 3.46
CA ARG A 109 -14.78 19.01 4.71
C ARG A 109 -15.06 17.76 5.53
N SER A 110 -14.01 17.23 6.16
CA SER A 110 -14.14 16.05 7.01
C SER A 110 -14.93 16.36 8.27
N ASN A 111 -15.87 15.47 8.57
CA ASN A 111 -16.62 15.43 9.82
C ASN A 111 -16.60 14.00 10.38
N PHE A 112 -15.40 13.44 10.42
CA PHE A 112 -15.10 12.16 11.05
C PHE A 112 -14.74 12.37 12.51
N SER A 113 -15.07 11.39 13.34
CA SER A 113 -14.57 11.26 14.70
C SER A 113 -13.71 10.01 14.83
N ASP A 114 -13.13 9.78 16.01
CA ASP A 114 -12.25 8.64 16.28
C ASP A 114 -12.57 8.10 17.66
N ALA A 115 -12.73 6.78 17.77
CA ALA A 115 -12.97 6.13 19.06
C ALA A 115 -11.71 6.13 19.96
N LYS A 116 -10.52 6.27 19.38
CA LYS A 116 -9.24 6.36 20.09
C LYS A 116 -8.39 7.49 19.50
N PRO A 117 -8.76 8.76 19.75
CA PRO A 117 -8.06 9.89 19.15
C PRO A 117 -6.60 9.97 19.63
N ILE A 118 -5.70 10.28 18.69
CA ILE A 118 -4.27 10.41 18.94
C ILE A 118 -3.83 11.86 18.83
N ASN A 119 -2.96 12.30 19.75
CA ASN A 119 -2.29 13.58 19.65
C ASN A 119 -1.03 13.46 18.77
N PHE A 120 -1.13 13.95 17.54
CA PHE A 120 -0.01 13.95 16.59
C PHE A 120 0.94 15.15 16.73
N GLY A 121 0.70 16.05 17.69
CA GLY A 121 1.50 17.26 17.90
C GLY A 121 1.07 18.42 17.01
N ARG A 122 2.03 19.22 16.53
CA ARG A 122 1.77 20.50 15.83
C ARG A 122 1.06 20.33 14.49
N VAL A 123 1.48 19.36 13.68
CA VAL A 123 0.84 19.04 12.40
C VAL A 123 0.00 17.78 12.62
N THR A 124 -1.29 17.89 12.32
CA THR A 124 -2.28 16.84 12.55
C THR A 124 -3.06 16.58 11.26
N PRO A 125 -3.81 15.46 11.16
CA PRO A 125 -4.62 15.17 9.99
C PRO A 125 -5.56 16.33 9.58
N ARG A 126 -6.06 17.11 10.54
CA ARG A 126 -6.96 18.25 10.30
C ARG A 126 -6.34 19.38 9.47
N HIS A 127 -5.01 19.43 9.34
CA HIS A 127 -4.31 20.41 8.51
C HIS A 127 -4.32 20.04 7.02
N PHE A 128 -4.73 18.81 6.67
CA PHE A 128 -4.86 18.36 5.29
C PHE A 128 -6.33 18.42 4.88
N PRO A 129 -6.69 19.14 3.81
CA PRO A 129 -8.10 19.39 3.49
C PRO A 129 -8.81 18.18 2.87
N VAL A 130 -8.07 17.28 2.24
CA VAL A 130 -8.62 16.15 1.49
C VAL A 130 -8.51 14.87 2.31
N HIS A 131 -9.62 14.52 2.95
CA HIS A 131 -9.77 13.26 3.66
C HIS A 131 -10.41 12.17 2.79
N GLY A 132 -10.17 10.92 3.17
CA GLY A 132 -10.74 9.74 2.57
C GLY A 132 -10.74 8.56 3.54
N VAL A 133 -11.14 7.41 3.02
CA VAL A 133 -11.24 6.16 3.78
C VAL A 133 -10.56 5.03 3.02
N ASP A 134 -10.32 3.92 3.70
CA ASP A 134 -10.11 2.65 3.04
C ASP A 134 -11.02 1.58 3.64
N VAL A 135 -11.53 0.70 2.77
CA VAL A 135 -12.62 -0.22 3.13
C VAL A 135 -12.46 -1.58 2.46
N SER A 136 -13.09 -2.57 3.07
CA SER A 136 -13.17 -3.95 2.58
C SER A 136 -14.57 -4.50 2.86
N ARG A 137 -14.75 -5.82 2.73
CA ARG A 137 -15.96 -6.52 3.21
C ARG A 137 -16.28 -6.27 4.69
N TRP A 138 -15.29 -5.93 5.51
CA TRP A 138 -15.46 -5.79 6.95
C TRP A 138 -16.29 -4.58 7.37
N GLN A 139 -16.36 -3.54 6.53
CA GLN A 139 -17.22 -2.39 6.77
C GLN A 139 -18.69 -2.63 6.37
N GLY A 140 -19.00 -3.84 5.87
CA GLY A 140 -20.36 -4.23 5.53
C GLY A 140 -21.00 -3.32 4.47
N ASN A 141 -22.28 -3.03 4.64
CA ASN A 141 -23.02 -2.14 3.74
C ASN A 141 -22.76 -0.68 4.10
N ILE A 142 -22.23 0.09 3.14
CA ILE A 142 -21.87 1.50 3.30
C ILE A 142 -22.90 2.38 2.60
N ASP A 143 -23.39 3.40 3.31
CA ASP A 143 -24.11 4.55 2.74
C ASP A 143 -23.07 5.56 2.22
N TRP A 144 -22.73 5.40 0.94
CA TRP A 144 -21.68 6.16 0.28
C TRP A 144 -22.01 7.63 0.09
N GLU A 145 -23.28 7.99 -0.11
CA GLU A 145 -23.70 9.40 -0.24
C GLU A 145 -23.54 10.13 1.09
N ARG A 146 -23.97 9.50 2.19
CA ARG A 146 -23.77 10.04 3.52
C ARG A 146 -22.29 10.11 3.87
N LEU A 147 -21.51 9.06 3.59
CA LEU A 147 -20.07 9.06 3.83
C LEU A 147 -19.35 10.14 3.02
N ARG A 148 -19.73 10.35 1.75
CA ARG A 148 -19.26 11.43 0.89
C ARG A 148 -19.50 12.80 1.52
N SER A 149 -20.73 13.04 1.97
CA SER A 149 -21.15 14.30 2.58
C SER A 149 -20.40 14.63 3.89
N ARG A 150 -19.86 13.59 4.56
CA ARG A 150 -19.02 13.71 5.77
C ARG A 150 -17.53 13.85 5.47
N GLY A 151 -17.17 13.99 4.20
CA GLY A 151 -15.80 14.31 3.78
C GLY A 151 -14.96 13.13 3.35
N ALA A 152 -15.55 11.97 3.03
CA ALA A 152 -14.85 10.94 2.27
C ALA A 152 -14.74 11.36 0.81
N ASN A 153 -13.69 12.10 0.47
CA ASN A 153 -13.46 12.60 -0.89
C ASN A 153 -12.81 11.55 -1.79
N PHE A 154 -12.11 10.60 -1.18
CA PHE A 154 -11.59 9.42 -1.83
C PHE A 154 -11.79 8.15 -1.00
N ALA A 155 -11.72 7.01 -1.66
CA ALA A 155 -11.71 5.70 -1.02
C ALA A 155 -10.73 4.74 -1.71
N PHE A 156 -9.92 4.02 -0.93
CA PHE A 156 -9.25 2.81 -1.39
C PHE A 156 -10.08 1.59 -0.99
N ILE A 157 -10.42 0.74 -1.94
CA ILE A 157 -11.38 -0.35 -1.76
C ILE A 157 -10.64 -1.67 -2.00
N LYS A 158 -10.69 -2.59 -1.03
CA LYS A 158 -10.09 -3.91 -1.18
C LYS A 158 -10.69 -4.59 -2.39
N ALA A 159 -9.84 -5.02 -3.31
CA ALA A 159 -10.28 -5.80 -4.46
C ALA A 159 -9.94 -7.27 -4.28
N THR A 160 -8.67 -7.57 -4.01
CA THR A 160 -8.18 -8.95 -4.00
C THR A 160 -7.14 -9.15 -2.92
N ASP A 161 -6.95 -10.40 -2.54
CA ASP A 161 -5.83 -10.83 -1.71
C ASP A 161 -5.32 -12.19 -2.21
N GLY A 162 -4.00 -12.38 -2.17
CA GLY A 162 -3.38 -13.58 -2.73
C GLY A 162 -3.64 -13.76 -4.23
N GLY A 163 -3.70 -15.01 -4.70
CA GLY A 163 -3.82 -15.30 -6.15
C GLY A 163 -5.23 -15.70 -6.60
N ASP A 164 -6.20 -15.69 -5.68
CA ASP A 164 -7.45 -16.44 -5.82
C ASP A 164 -8.61 -15.92 -4.96
N HIS A 165 -8.41 -14.90 -4.11
CA HIS A 165 -9.51 -14.31 -3.34
C HIS A 165 -9.93 -12.95 -3.88
N LEU A 166 -11.23 -12.80 -4.10
CA LEU A 166 -11.90 -11.54 -4.43
C LEU A 166 -12.65 -11.07 -3.19
N ASP A 167 -12.51 -9.79 -2.83
CA ASP A 167 -13.32 -9.21 -1.78
C ASP A 167 -14.79 -9.16 -2.27
N PRO A 168 -15.74 -9.82 -1.56
CA PRO A 168 -17.11 -9.94 -2.01
C PRO A 168 -17.86 -8.60 -2.06
N MET A 169 -17.37 -7.58 -1.34
CA MET A 169 -17.94 -6.24 -1.36
C MET A 169 -17.26 -5.33 -2.39
N PHE A 170 -16.17 -5.75 -3.05
CA PHE A 170 -15.43 -4.92 -3.99
C PHE A 170 -16.33 -4.30 -5.05
N LYS A 171 -17.05 -5.10 -5.83
CA LYS A 171 -17.89 -4.59 -6.94
C LYS A 171 -18.98 -3.62 -6.45
N THR A 172 -19.60 -3.94 -5.32
CA THR A 172 -20.63 -3.10 -4.69
C THR A 172 -20.05 -1.76 -4.24
N ASN A 173 -18.98 -1.79 -3.46
CA ASN A 173 -18.31 -0.61 -2.93
C ASN A 173 -17.72 0.24 -4.05
N TRP A 174 -17.06 -0.40 -5.02
CA TRP A 174 -16.55 0.23 -6.22
C TRP A 174 -17.66 1.07 -6.85
N ASN A 175 -18.76 0.45 -7.28
CA ASN A 175 -19.81 1.13 -8.04
C ASN A 175 -20.55 2.20 -7.24
N ARG A 176 -20.86 1.94 -5.98
CA ARG A 176 -21.58 2.90 -5.12
C ARG A 176 -20.71 4.11 -4.74
N ALA A 177 -19.42 3.92 -4.50
CA ALA A 177 -18.49 5.03 -4.31
C ALA A 177 -18.44 5.94 -5.54
N LYS A 178 -18.39 5.37 -6.75
CA LYS A 178 -18.44 6.15 -8.00
C LYS A 178 -19.75 6.92 -8.13
N ALA A 179 -20.88 6.26 -7.89
CA ALA A 179 -22.20 6.91 -7.96
C ALA A 179 -22.34 8.08 -6.97
N ALA A 180 -21.77 7.96 -5.77
CA ALA A 180 -21.72 9.03 -4.77
C ALA A 180 -20.67 10.12 -5.06
N GLY A 181 -19.92 10.04 -6.16
CA GLY A 181 -18.89 11.01 -6.51
C GLY A 181 -17.64 10.96 -5.62
N VAL A 182 -17.34 9.80 -5.03
CA VAL A 182 -16.09 9.52 -4.30
C VAL A 182 -15.03 9.05 -5.32
N ARG A 183 -13.86 9.68 -5.35
CA ARG A 183 -12.73 9.19 -6.16
C ARG A 183 -12.25 7.86 -5.57
N ARG A 184 -12.13 6.81 -6.39
CA ARG A 184 -11.91 5.43 -5.90
C ARG A 184 -10.63 4.84 -6.45
N GLY A 185 -9.89 4.10 -5.62
CA GLY A 185 -8.77 3.24 -6.02
C GLY A 185 -8.99 1.84 -5.48
N ALA A 186 -8.41 0.83 -6.13
CA ALA A 186 -8.49 -0.56 -5.68
C ALA A 186 -7.17 -0.97 -5.05
N TYR A 187 -7.20 -1.73 -3.96
CA TYR A 187 -5.99 -2.27 -3.34
C TYR A 187 -5.94 -3.80 -3.35
N HIS A 188 -4.71 -4.31 -3.42
CA HIS A 188 -4.36 -5.72 -3.37
C HIS A 188 -3.59 -6.03 -2.09
N PHE A 189 -4.11 -6.93 -1.25
CA PHE A 189 -3.38 -7.40 -0.08
C PHE A 189 -2.42 -8.54 -0.46
N PHE A 190 -1.12 -8.31 -0.30
CA PHE A 190 -0.09 -9.16 -0.89
C PHE A 190 0.24 -10.40 -0.05
N TYR A 191 0.19 -11.58 -0.66
CA TYR A 191 0.62 -12.85 -0.05
C TYR A 191 2.03 -13.23 -0.49
N TRP A 192 2.96 -13.26 0.45
CA TRP A 192 4.37 -13.58 0.18
C TRP A 192 4.58 -14.98 -0.40
N CYS A 193 3.75 -15.94 0.02
CA CYS A 193 3.74 -17.37 -0.34
C CYS A 193 3.16 -17.66 -1.74
N ARG A 194 2.82 -16.63 -2.52
CA ARG A 194 2.32 -16.78 -3.88
C ARG A 194 3.28 -16.14 -4.90
N PRO A 195 3.32 -16.65 -6.15
CA PRO A 195 3.99 -15.95 -7.25
C PRO A 195 3.43 -14.53 -7.41
N ALA A 196 4.28 -13.53 -7.55
CA ALA A 196 3.86 -12.13 -7.68
C ALA A 196 3.04 -11.90 -8.96
N SER A 197 3.41 -12.58 -10.05
CA SER A 197 2.69 -12.52 -11.32
C SER A 197 1.25 -13.02 -11.21
N HIS A 198 1.01 -14.14 -10.53
CA HIS A 198 -0.34 -14.68 -10.35
C HIS A 198 -1.23 -13.72 -9.55
N GLN A 199 -0.67 -13.03 -8.56
CA GLN A 199 -1.39 -12.02 -7.80
C GLN A 199 -1.73 -10.79 -8.66
N ALA A 200 -0.78 -10.35 -9.49
CA ALA A 200 -1.01 -9.25 -10.42
C ALA A 200 -2.08 -9.60 -11.47
N ASP A 201 -2.01 -10.78 -12.08
CA ASP A 201 -3.02 -11.28 -13.03
C ASP A 201 -4.40 -11.38 -12.38
N TRP A 202 -4.45 -11.82 -11.12
CA TRP A 202 -5.69 -11.90 -10.35
C TRP A 202 -6.27 -10.52 -10.06
N PHE A 203 -5.45 -9.54 -9.68
CA PHE A 203 -5.89 -8.17 -9.50
C PHE A 203 -6.40 -7.56 -10.82
N ILE A 204 -5.64 -7.71 -11.91
CA ILE A 204 -5.99 -7.23 -13.26
C ILE A 204 -7.31 -7.82 -13.75
N ARG A 205 -7.54 -9.10 -13.53
CA ARG A 205 -8.79 -9.77 -13.93
C ARG A 205 -10.03 -9.20 -13.23
N ASN A 206 -9.88 -8.73 -11.99
CA ASN A 206 -11.00 -8.36 -11.13
C ASN A 206 -11.24 -6.85 -11.02
N VAL A 207 -10.22 -6.03 -11.29
CA VAL A 207 -10.30 -4.57 -11.19
C VAL A 207 -10.37 -3.97 -12.60
N PRO A 208 -11.44 -3.24 -12.96
CA PRO A 208 -11.56 -2.68 -14.30
C PRO A 208 -10.61 -1.50 -14.49
N ARG A 209 -10.16 -1.30 -15.73
CA ARG A 209 -9.59 -0.02 -16.16
C ARG A 209 -10.70 1.03 -16.15
N ASP A 210 -10.61 1.98 -15.23
CA ASP A 210 -11.53 3.12 -15.12
C ASP A 210 -10.70 4.41 -15.18
N PRO A 211 -10.93 5.31 -16.17
CA PRO A 211 -10.18 6.56 -16.29
C PRO A 211 -10.36 7.50 -15.10
N ASP A 212 -11.42 7.31 -14.31
CA ASP A 212 -11.68 8.08 -13.10
C ASP A 212 -11.04 7.50 -11.83
N ALA A 213 -10.45 6.31 -11.92
CA ALA A 213 -9.86 5.62 -10.78
C ALA A 213 -8.48 6.17 -10.40
N LEU A 214 -8.24 6.21 -9.10
CA LEU A 214 -6.92 6.39 -8.53
C LEU A 214 -6.00 5.22 -8.93
N PRO A 215 -4.67 5.40 -8.89
CA PRO A 215 -3.74 4.32 -9.16
C PRO A 215 -4.02 3.09 -8.29
N PRO A 216 -3.76 1.87 -8.81
CA PRO A 216 -3.91 0.66 -8.02
C PRO A 216 -2.91 0.68 -6.86
N VAL A 217 -3.30 0.07 -5.74
CA VAL A 217 -2.47 0.00 -4.53
C VAL A 217 -1.97 -1.42 -4.32
N ILE A 218 -0.68 -1.57 -4.03
CA ILE A 218 -0.13 -2.78 -3.42
C ILE A 218 -0.06 -2.57 -1.91
N ASP A 219 -0.77 -3.40 -1.15
CA ASP A 219 -0.76 -3.42 0.31
C ASP A 219 0.22 -4.51 0.76
N VAL A 220 1.36 -4.06 1.32
CA VAL A 220 2.42 -4.92 1.84
C VAL A 220 2.60 -4.69 3.33
N GLU A 221 2.18 -5.68 4.11
CA GLU A 221 2.35 -5.65 5.56
C GLU A 221 2.50 -7.05 6.13
N TYR A 222 2.91 -7.13 7.40
CA TYR A 222 2.79 -8.37 8.16
C TYR A 222 1.37 -8.49 8.67
N ASN A 223 0.72 -9.62 8.36
CA ASN A 223 -0.59 -9.92 8.89
C ASN A 223 -0.54 -11.20 9.73
N GLY A 224 -0.70 -11.01 11.04
CA GLY A 224 -0.74 -12.08 12.03
C GLY A 224 -1.92 -13.04 11.86
N GLU A 225 -2.97 -12.65 11.13
CA GLU A 225 -4.13 -13.50 10.81
C GLU A 225 -4.00 -14.20 9.46
N SER A 226 -3.00 -13.82 8.65
CA SER A 226 -2.91 -14.34 7.29
C SER A 226 -2.62 -15.84 7.25
N SER A 227 -3.34 -16.59 6.42
CA SER A 227 -2.99 -17.97 6.06
C SER A 227 -1.57 -18.06 5.47
N CYS A 228 -1.09 -16.96 4.90
CA CYS A 228 0.25 -16.82 4.36
C CYS A 228 1.25 -16.34 5.42
N LYS A 229 1.87 -17.25 6.17
CA LYS A 229 2.85 -16.92 7.23
C LYS A 229 4.29 -16.73 6.74
N MET A 230 4.53 -16.84 5.44
CA MET A 230 5.90 -16.85 4.91
C MET A 230 6.57 -15.48 5.08
N ARG A 231 7.78 -15.49 5.64
CA ARG A 231 8.68 -14.33 5.68
C ARG A 231 9.81 -14.54 4.68
N LEU A 232 10.07 -13.54 3.87
CA LEU A 232 11.08 -13.59 2.82
C LEU A 232 12.26 -12.69 3.17
N PRO A 233 13.48 -13.03 2.73
CA PRO A 233 14.60 -12.09 2.75
C PRO A 233 14.24 -10.82 1.98
N ARG A 234 14.75 -9.68 2.44
CA ARG A 234 14.47 -8.35 1.87
C ARG A 234 14.61 -8.30 0.35
N ALA A 235 15.70 -8.85 -0.22
CA ALA A 235 15.90 -8.86 -1.66
C ALA A 235 14.74 -9.53 -2.43
N LYS A 236 14.19 -10.63 -1.91
CA LYS A 236 13.06 -11.34 -2.52
C LYS A 236 11.73 -10.63 -2.34
N VAL A 237 11.55 -9.89 -1.23
CA VAL A 237 10.41 -8.99 -1.04
C VAL A 237 10.41 -7.92 -2.14
N LEU A 238 11.53 -7.21 -2.31
CA LEU A 238 11.67 -6.13 -3.28
C LEU A 238 11.48 -6.62 -4.72
N GLU A 239 12.09 -7.76 -5.07
CA GLU A 239 11.90 -8.41 -6.38
C GLU A 239 10.42 -8.70 -6.67
N LYS A 240 9.71 -9.34 -5.72
CA LYS A 240 8.30 -9.68 -5.88
C LYS A 240 7.41 -8.45 -6.00
N MET A 241 7.66 -7.42 -5.19
CA MET A 241 6.94 -6.16 -5.28
C MET A 241 7.14 -5.51 -6.66
N GLN A 242 8.37 -5.44 -7.15
CA GLN A 242 8.68 -4.85 -8.46
C GLN A 242 7.95 -5.59 -9.59
N VAL A 243 7.96 -6.94 -9.59
CA VAL A 243 7.21 -7.75 -10.57
C VAL A 243 5.72 -7.40 -10.57
N PHE A 244 5.09 -7.37 -9.39
CA PHE A 244 3.67 -7.05 -9.26
C PHE A 244 3.37 -5.62 -9.76
N MET A 245 4.17 -4.65 -9.31
CA MET A 245 3.96 -3.24 -9.64
C MET A 245 4.18 -2.96 -11.12
N ASP A 246 5.17 -3.56 -11.76
CA ASP A 246 5.41 -3.40 -13.20
C ASP A 246 4.26 -3.94 -14.05
N MET A 247 3.68 -5.08 -13.64
CA MET A 247 2.52 -5.63 -14.32
C MET A 247 1.30 -4.70 -14.21
N LEU A 248 1.08 -4.12 -13.03
CA LEU A 248 -0.01 -3.16 -12.83
C LEU A 248 0.24 -1.85 -13.57
N GLU A 249 1.46 -1.29 -13.53
CA GLU A 249 1.79 -0.05 -14.25
C GLU A 249 1.59 -0.22 -15.75
N ARG A 250 2.04 -1.35 -16.34
CA ARG A 250 1.79 -1.68 -17.75
C ARG A 250 0.31 -1.81 -18.08
N HIS A 251 -0.49 -2.44 -17.22
CA HIS A 251 -1.90 -2.67 -17.51
C HIS A 251 -2.76 -1.41 -17.35
N TYR A 252 -2.57 -0.68 -16.25
CA TYR A 252 -3.41 0.47 -15.90
C TYR A 252 -2.88 1.79 -16.45
N GLY A 253 -1.63 1.85 -16.94
CA GLY A 253 -0.98 3.11 -17.35
C GLY A 253 -0.72 4.04 -16.18
N GLN A 254 -0.80 3.53 -14.94
CA GLN A 254 -0.64 4.30 -13.72
C GLN A 254 0.32 3.58 -12.78
N ARG A 255 1.36 4.30 -12.34
CA ARG A 255 2.28 3.81 -11.32
C ARG A 255 1.54 3.44 -10.03
N PRO A 256 1.65 2.20 -9.52
CA PRO A 256 0.98 1.79 -8.30
C PRO A 256 1.39 2.61 -7.08
N ILE A 257 0.48 2.73 -6.12
CA ILE A 257 0.78 3.27 -4.79
C ILE A 257 1.21 2.11 -3.89
N ILE A 258 2.25 2.31 -3.08
CA ILE A 258 2.68 1.32 -2.08
C ILE A 258 2.05 1.69 -0.74
N TYR A 259 1.26 0.80 -0.16
CA TYR A 259 0.83 0.87 1.23
C TYR A 259 1.67 -0.04 2.12
N THR A 260 1.99 0.43 3.34
CA THR A 260 2.71 -0.38 4.33
C THR A 260 2.45 0.04 5.77
N ALA A 261 2.68 -0.91 6.67
CA ALA A 261 2.82 -0.71 8.11
C ALA A 261 4.27 -0.36 8.53
N PRO A 262 4.48 0.23 9.74
CA PRO A 262 5.81 0.69 10.19
C PRO A 262 6.88 -0.39 10.30
N ASP A 263 6.51 -1.57 10.80
CA ASP A 263 7.38 -2.73 10.98
C ASP A 263 7.85 -3.27 9.62
N PHE A 264 6.93 -3.51 8.70
CA PHE A 264 7.25 -3.94 7.35
C PHE A 264 8.13 -2.92 6.61
N TYR A 265 7.84 -1.62 6.79
CA TYR A 265 8.67 -0.55 6.22
C TYR A 265 10.11 -0.60 6.72
N LYS A 266 10.30 -0.72 8.04
CA LYS A 266 11.64 -0.78 8.65
C LYS A 266 12.44 -1.96 8.11
N ASP A 267 11.82 -3.13 8.02
CA ASP A 267 12.49 -4.35 7.59
C ASP A 267 12.83 -4.33 6.10
N HIS A 268 11.92 -3.82 5.26
CA HIS A 268 12.00 -4.05 3.81
C HIS A 268 12.05 -2.81 2.93
N LEU A 269 11.47 -1.67 3.33
CA LEU A 269 11.21 -0.54 2.41
C LEU A 269 11.99 0.73 2.71
N SER A 270 12.66 0.83 3.87
CA SER A 270 13.52 1.97 4.18
C SER A 270 14.60 2.15 3.10
N GLY A 271 14.61 3.29 2.42
CA GLY A 271 15.52 3.59 1.29
C GLY A 271 15.09 3.09 -0.10
N GLU A 272 14.00 2.34 -0.21
CA GLU A 272 13.59 1.68 -1.47
C GLU A 272 12.36 2.33 -2.11
N PHE A 273 12.20 2.20 -3.44
CA PHE A 273 11.01 2.68 -4.16
C PHE A 273 10.68 4.18 -3.91
N LEU A 274 11.70 5.03 -3.76
CA LEU A 274 11.54 6.46 -3.46
C LEU A 274 10.81 7.24 -4.57
N ASN A 275 10.73 6.67 -5.77
CA ASN A 275 10.02 7.21 -6.93
C ASN A 275 8.56 6.70 -7.06
N TYR A 276 8.06 5.90 -6.12
CA TYR A 276 6.67 5.46 -6.10
C TYR A 276 5.81 6.35 -5.17
N PRO A 277 4.55 6.62 -5.53
CA PRO A 277 3.57 7.15 -4.59
C PRO A 277 3.48 6.25 -3.35
N PHE A 278 3.44 6.86 -2.18
CA PHE A 278 3.50 6.13 -0.92
C PHE A 278 2.30 6.45 -0.03
N TRP A 279 1.66 5.41 0.49
CA TRP A 279 0.60 5.48 1.47
C TRP A 279 1.09 4.83 2.76
N LEU A 280 1.37 5.62 3.79
CA LEU A 280 1.87 5.07 5.05
C LEU A 280 0.75 4.91 6.07
N ARG A 281 0.88 3.89 6.92
CA ARG A 281 0.12 3.79 8.17
C ARG A 281 0.92 4.39 9.32
N ALA A 282 0.36 5.40 10.00
CA ALA A 282 0.91 5.95 11.23
C ALA A 282 -0.23 6.37 12.16
N VAL A 283 -0.72 5.41 12.96
CA VAL A 283 -1.92 5.54 13.79
C VAL A 283 -1.62 5.73 15.28
N ALA A 284 -0.34 5.84 15.64
CA ALA A 284 0.09 6.00 17.04
C ALA A 284 1.06 7.17 17.24
N GLN A 285 1.76 7.59 16.18
CA GLN A 285 2.71 8.71 16.19
C GLN A 285 2.67 9.42 14.83
N HIS A 286 3.14 10.67 14.79
CA HIS A 286 3.20 11.44 13.54
C HIS A 286 4.12 10.77 12.51
N PRO A 287 3.80 10.80 11.20
CA PRO A 287 4.61 10.16 10.15
C PRO A 287 6.09 10.52 10.19
N SER A 288 6.46 11.77 10.52
CA SER A 288 7.86 12.18 10.60
C SER A 288 8.69 11.49 11.70
N LYS A 289 8.03 10.85 12.68
CA LYS A 289 8.72 10.04 13.70
C LYS A 289 8.87 8.58 13.29
N VAL A 290 7.90 8.07 12.53
CA VAL A 290 7.81 6.66 12.14
C VAL A 290 8.53 6.39 10.82
N TYR A 291 8.51 7.35 9.90
CA TYR A 291 9.08 7.30 8.56
C TYR A 291 9.93 8.55 8.29
N PRO A 292 11.09 8.69 8.97
CA PRO A 292 11.94 9.87 8.77
C PRO A 292 12.33 10.00 7.29
N ASP A 293 12.24 11.22 6.77
CA ASP A 293 12.60 11.62 5.39
C ASP A 293 11.83 10.92 4.25
N ARG A 294 10.87 10.04 4.56
CA ARG A 294 10.01 9.39 3.56
C ARG A 294 8.93 10.36 3.09
N LYS A 295 8.98 10.74 1.82
CA LYS A 295 7.87 11.43 1.16
C LYS A 295 6.67 10.50 1.07
N TRP A 296 5.50 11.00 1.44
CA TRP A 296 4.24 10.26 1.37
C TRP A 296 3.15 11.08 0.70
N LEU A 297 2.23 10.38 0.06
CA LEU A 297 1.10 10.93 -0.66
C LEU A 297 -0.19 10.76 0.14
N PHE A 298 -0.33 9.62 0.83
CA PHE A 298 -1.45 9.33 1.71
C PHE A 298 -0.96 8.90 3.08
N TRP A 299 -1.75 9.22 4.09
CA TRP A 299 -1.50 8.84 5.48
C TRP A 299 -2.76 8.25 6.08
N GLN A 300 -2.72 6.94 6.41
CA GLN A 300 -3.71 6.30 7.29
C GLN A 300 -3.38 6.69 8.73
N TYR A 301 -4.23 7.55 9.29
CA TYR A 301 -4.01 8.17 10.60
C TYR A 301 -4.87 7.55 11.70
N SER A 302 -5.84 6.73 11.35
CA SER A 302 -6.68 6.01 12.30
C SER A 302 -7.21 4.71 11.71
N GLY A 303 -7.28 3.66 12.54
CA GLY A 303 -8.11 2.46 12.31
C GLY A 303 -9.27 2.31 13.28
N SER A 304 -9.60 3.39 13.99
CA SER A 304 -10.75 3.47 14.90
C SER A 304 -11.64 4.67 14.58
N GLY A 305 -11.58 5.13 13.33
CA GLY A 305 -12.43 6.18 12.82
C GLY A 305 -13.90 5.83 12.90
N LEU A 306 -14.71 6.86 13.07
CA LEU A 306 -16.16 6.77 13.11
C LEU A 306 -16.72 7.79 12.13
N SER A 307 -17.70 7.37 11.34
CA SER A 307 -18.42 8.25 10.44
C SER A 307 -19.85 7.79 10.31
N HIS A 308 -20.75 8.75 10.12
CA HIS A 308 -22.07 8.40 9.64
C HIS A 308 -21.99 7.79 8.24
N GLY A 309 -22.81 6.76 8.01
CA GLY A 309 -22.88 6.00 6.76
C GLY A 309 -22.06 4.71 6.76
N VAL A 310 -21.35 4.41 7.86
CA VAL A 310 -20.68 3.13 8.09
C VAL A 310 -21.01 2.68 9.50
N GLU A 311 -21.34 1.40 9.66
CA GLU A 311 -21.48 0.80 10.99
C GLU A 311 -20.11 0.35 11.51
N GLY A 312 -19.80 0.66 12.75
CA GLY A 312 -18.52 0.31 13.36
C GLY A 312 -17.37 1.22 12.96
N LYS A 313 -16.15 0.65 13.00
CA LYS A 313 -14.90 1.39 12.78
C LYS A 313 -14.51 1.40 11.31
N ILE A 314 -13.90 2.49 10.89
CA ILE A 314 -13.36 2.68 9.54
C ILE A 314 -11.97 3.30 9.59
N ASP A 315 -11.14 2.92 8.64
CA ASP A 315 -9.82 3.51 8.45
C ASP A 315 -9.94 4.91 7.84
N LEU A 316 -9.24 5.87 8.43
CA LEU A 316 -9.27 7.27 8.01
C LEU A 316 -7.93 7.69 7.43
N ASN A 317 -8.02 8.38 6.30
CA ASN A 317 -6.88 8.78 5.51
C ASN A 317 -6.91 10.27 5.18
N VAL A 318 -5.72 10.84 4.99
CA VAL A 318 -5.54 12.15 4.36
C VAL A 318 -4.61 12.05 3.16
N PHE A 319 -4.85 12.91 2.17
CA PHE A 319 -3.90 13.21 1.11
C PHE A 319 -2.96 14.33 1.55
N SER A 320 -1.67 14.25 1.24
CA SER A 320 -0.64 15.18 1.76
C SER A 320 -0.69 16.59 1.18
N GLY A 321 -1.48 16.82 0.13
CA GLY A 321 -1.54 18.10 -0.58
C GLY A 321 -2.79 18.95 -0.29
N SER A 322 -2.85 20.11 -0.95
CA SER A 322 -4.01 20.99 -0.95
C SER A 322 -5.14 20.46 -1.85
N GLU A 323 -6.32 21.07 -1.77
CA GLU A 323 -7.43 20.76 -2.70
C GLU A 323 -7.07 21.00 -4.17
N GLU A 324 -6.22 22.01 -4.43
CA GLU A 324 -5.74 22.31 -5.77
C GLU A 324 -4.77 21.23 -6.27
N SER A 325 -3.81 20.81 -5.43
CA SER A 325 -2.89 19.75 -5.83
C SER A 325 -3.59 18.41 -5.97
N TRP A 326 -4.63 18.14 -5.18
CA TRP A 326 -5.54 17.00 -5.37
C TRP A 326 -6.24 17.04 -6.72
N SER A 327 -6.86 18.18 -7.05
CA SER A 327 -7.55 18.37 -8.34
C SER A 327 -6.58 18.15 -9.50
N ARG A 328 -5.39 18.73 -9.44
CA ARG A 328 -4.35 18.55 -10.46
C ARG A 328 -3.88 17.10 -10.57
N TRP A 329 -3.68 16.43 -9.43
CA TRP A 329 -3.19 15.05 -9.39
C TRP A 329 -4.21 14.05 -9.94
N THR A 330 -5.50 14.30 -9.72
CA THR A 330 -6.59 13.46 -10.25
C THR A 330 -6.93 13.79 -11.71
N SER A 331 -6.92 15.05 -12.13
CA SER A 331 -7.23 15.43 -13.52
C SER A 331 -6.21 14.96 -14.54
N ARG A 332 -4.92 14.86 -14.20
CA ARG A 332 -3.86 14.37 -15.11
C ARG A 332 -4.06 12.94 -15.59
N ARG A 333 -5.00 12.20 -14.99
CA ARG A 333 -5.18 10.76 -15.18
C ARG A 333 -6.41 10.40 -16.03
N GLY A 334 -7.31 11.37 -16.28
CA GLY A 334 -8.49 11.18 -17.12
C GLY A 334 -8.28 11.43 -18.62
N ASN A 335 -7.08 11.82 -19.04
CA ASN A 335 -6.75 12.19 -20.44
C ASN A 335 -5.79 11.18 -21.12
N GLY A 336 -5.71 9.95 -20.62
CA GLY A 336 -4.79 8.91 -21.12
C GLY A 336 -5.49 7.79 -21.86
#